data_AF-X1VFS2-F1
#
_entry.id   AF-X1VFS2-F1
#
_cell.length_a   1.000
_cell.length_b   1.000
_cell.length_c   1.000
_cell.angle_alpha   90.00
_cell.angle_beta   90.00
_cell.angle_gamma   90.00
#
_symmetry.space_group_name_H-M   'P 1'
#
loop_
_entity.id
_entity.type
_entity.pdbx_description
1 polymer ?
#
loop_
_entity_poly.entity_id
_entity_poly.type
_entity_poly.pdbx_seq_one_letter_code
_entity_poly.pdbx_strand_id
1 'polypeptide(L)'
;SRERLSDAQFIKDIEAEREKAVKNLKEARDLCLERLLLGTKHTKDITHIETGDVVHKAGAKISGRVFKKKLLLAIIEDRLKFERSQENKIETIMLTYRNALNALLAQAEKRIDAIRKGDELAPGVIKMVKVYVARKRRLAVGDKMSGRHGNKGVVAKILPEEDMPFMADGTPVDIVLNPLGVPSRMNLGQILETHLGWAAEKGGYRVMSPVFDGVLEKTIKELLEEQDLPIIGKTALYDGRTGEIFDEEVTVGYI
;
A
#
# COMPACT_ATOMS: atom_id res chain seq x y z
N SER A 1 -24.13 5.68 33.20
CA SER A 1 -22.87 5.36 33.92
C SER A 1 -21.89 4.55 33.07
N ARG A 2 -22.33 3.58 32.26
CA ARG A 2 -21.45 2.78 31.36
C ARG A 2 -20.74 3.56 30.23
N GLU A 3 -21.35 4.61 29.66
CA GLU A 3 -20.73 5.40 28.58
C GLU A 3 -19.55 6.24 29.07
N ARG A 4 -19.68 6.93 30.21
CA ARG A 4 -18.55 7.66 30.83
C ARG A 4 -17.38 6.75 31.23
N LEU A 5 -17.65 5.49 31.56
CA LEU A 5 -16.62 4.47 31.80
C LEU A 5 -15.90 4.08 30.50
N SER A 6 -16.60 4.07 29.36
CA SER A 6 -16.01 3.84 28.04
C SER A 6 -15.17 5.03 27.58
N ASP A 7 -15.65 6.26 27.76
CA ASP A 7 -14.92 7.47 27.36
C ASP A 7 -13.63 7.65 28.18
N ALA A 8 -13.70 7.38 29.49
CA ALA A 8 -12.53 7.37 30.35
C ALA A 8 -11.49 6.32 29.90
N GLN A 9 -11.94 5.16 29.43
CA GLN A 9 -11.06 4.14 28.89
C GLN A 9 -10.43 4.59 27.56
N PHE A 10 -11.19 5.20 26.65
CA PHE A 10 -10.66 5.73 25.39
C PHE A 10 -9.64 6.86 25.60
N ILE A 11 -9.90 7.77 26.55
CA ILE A 11 -8.93 8.82 26.90
C ILE A 11 -7.64 8.18 27.43
N LYS A 12 -7.75 7.19 28.32
CA LYS A 12 -6.60 6.46 28.86
C LYS A 12 -5.79 5.76 27.76
N ASP A 13 -6.47 5.16 26.78
CA ASP A 13 -5.82 4.50 25.64
C ASP A 13 -5.07 5.52 24.75
N ILE A 14 -5.66 6.70 24.51
CA ILE A 14 -5.01 7.81 23.78
C ILE A 14 -3.80 8.34 24.56
N GLU A 15 -3.90 8.48 25.88
CA GLU A 15 -2.80 8.90 26.73
C GLU A 15 -1.65 7.89 26.70
N ALA A 16 -1.95 6.58 26.76
CA ALA A 16 -0.97 5.52 26.65
C ALA A 16 -0.30 5.49 25.25
N GLU A 17 -1.09 5.68 24.18
CA GLU A 17 -0.58 5.81 22.80
C GLU A 17 0.37 7.00 22.69
N ARG A 18 -0.03 8.16 23.24
CA ARG A 18 0.78 9.38 23.30
C ARG A 18 2.09 9.14 24.04
N GLU A 19 2.06 8.54 25.24
CA GLU A 19 3.26 8.27 26.02
C GLU A 19 4.24 7.35 25.27
N LYS A 20 3.73 6.30 24.65
CA LYS A 20 4.54 5.39 23.83
C LYS A 20 5.16 6.13 22.64
N ALA A 21 4.37 6.95 21.95
CA ALA A 21 4.85 7.69 20.78
C ALA A 21 5.88 8.76 21.16
N VAL A 22 5.70 9.47 22.30
CA VAL A 22 6.69 10.40 22.86
C VAL A 22 7.97 9.68 23.25
N LYS A 23 7.88 8.51 23.87
CA LYS A 23 9.04 7.68 24.20
C LYS A 23 9.83 7.28 22.95
N ASN A 24 9.15 6.78 21.93
CA ASN A 24 9.78 6.42 20.65
C ASN A 24 10.45 7.62 19.99
N LEU A 25 9.82 8.80 20.05
CA LEU A 25 10.38 10.03 19.49
C LEU A 25 11.63 10.49 20.24
N LYS A 26 11.66 10.36 21.57
CA LYS A 26 12.85 10.61 22.39
C LYS A 26 13.99 9.66 22.04
N GLU A 27 13.70 8.37 21.92
CA GLU A 27 14.70 7.36 21.53
C GLU A 27 15.26 7.62 20.13
N ALA A 28 14.40 8.01 19.18
CA ALA A 28 14.84 8.37 17.83
C ALA A 28 15.74 9.62 17.82
N ARG A 29 15.40 10.66 18.60
CA ARG A 29 16.25 11.84 18.79
C ARG A 29 17.61 11.44 19.37
N ASP A 30 17.61 10.65 20.44
CA ASP A 30 18.83 10.23 21.14
C ASP A 30 19.74 9.43 20.19
N LEU A 31 19.16 8.56 19.35
CA LEU A 31 19.90 7.81 18.34
C LEU A 31 20.49 8.71 17.25
N CYS A 32 19.75 9.72 16.78
CA CYS A 32 20.24 10.68 15.79
C CYS A 32 21.41 11.52 16.35
N LEU A 33 21.29 11.98 17.59
CA LEU A 33 22.35 12.71 18.29
C LEU A 33 23.57 11.79 18.55
N GLU A 34 23.33 10.55 18.95
CA GLU A 34 24.37 9.54 19.19
C GLU A 34 25.15 9.26 17.90
N ARG A 35 24.48 9.03 16.77
CA ARG A 35 25.11 8.83 15.46
C ARG A 35 25.90 10.03 14.98
N LEU A 36 25.42 11.24 15.27
CA LEU A 36 26.10 12.47 14.87
C LEU A 36 27.43 12.67 15.62
N LEU A 37 27.47 12.29 16.90
CA LEU A 37 28.59 12.61 17.79
C LEU A 37 29.56 11.44 18.01
N LEU A 38 29.11 10.19 17.93
CA LEU A 38 29.97 9.02 18.13
C LEU A 38 31.08 8.94 17.10
N GLY A 39 32.30 8.65 17.57
CA GLY A 39 33.46 8.41 16.72
C GLY A 39 34.03 9.65 16.03
N THR A 40 33.35 10.80 16.10
CA THR A 40 33.86 12.07 15.60
C THR A 40 34.95 12.63 16.53
N LYS A 41 36.04 13.13 15.93
CA LYS A 41 37.06 13.89 16.65
C LYS A 41 36.75 15.36 16.46
N HIS A 42 36.48 16.07 17.55
CA HIS A 42 36.19 17.49 17.51
C HIS A 42 37.50 18.28 17.50
N THR A 43 37.55 19.33 16.68
CA THR A 43 38.75 20.20 16.57
C THR A 43 38.86 21.19 17.73
N LYS A 44 37.72 21.50 18.38
CA LYS A 44 37.61 22.41 19.52
C LYS A 44 37.04 21.68 20.73
N ASP A 45 37.37 22.20 21.92
CA ASP A 45 36.80 21.74 23.19
C ASP A 45 35.29 22.01 23.21
N ILE A 46 34.54 21.03 23.72
CA ILE A 46 33.11 21.22 24.02
C ILE A 46 33.04 21.87 25.40
N THR A 47 32.57 23.11 25.45
CA THR A 47 32.48 23.90 26.67
C THR A 47 31.04 24.11 27.10
N HIS A 48 30.83 24.26 28.41
CA HIS A 48 29.54 24.71 28.94
C HIS A 48 29.37 26.20 28.64
N ILE A 49 28.18 26.60 28.18
CA ILE A 49 27.89 27.98 27.76
C ILE A 49 27.95 28.93 28.96
N GLU A 50 27.42 28.51 30.12
CA GLU A 50 27.34 29.37 31.32
C GLU A 50 28.61 29.38 32.17
N THR A 51 29.26 28.22 32.41
CA THR A 51 30.42 28.14 33.31
C THR A 51 31.76 28.22 32.58
N GLY A 52 31.77 28.07 31.25
CA GLY A 52 33.00 28.01 30.46
C GLY A 52 33.81 26.72 30.66
N ASP A 53 33.34 25.80 31.50
CA ASP A 53 34.05 24.56 31.82
C ASP A 53 34.17 23.64 30.60
N VAL A 54 35.33 23.01 30.46
CA VAL A 54 35.56 22.02 29.40
C VAL A 54 34.88 20.71 29.77
N VAL A 55 33.74 20.43 29.12
CA VAL A 55 32.94 19.22 29.30
C VAL A 55 33.58 18.03 28.58
N HIS A 56 34.20 18.29 27.41
CA HIS A 56 34.95 17.29 26.65
C HIS A 56 36.09 17.93 25.85
N LYS A 57 37.31 17.39 25.99
CA LYS A 57 38.51 17.90 25.31
C LYS A 57 38.50 17.62 23.80
N ALA A 58 39.11 18.51 23.04
CA ALA A 58 39.38 18.40 21.61
C ALA A 58 40.25 17.17 21.31
N GLY A 59 40.04 16.56 20.13
CA GLY A 59 40.80 15.40 19.67
C GLY A 59 40.46 14.05 20.32
N ALA A 60 39.80 14.05 21.48
CA ALA A 60 39.29 12.84 22.11
C ALA A 60 38.04 12.32 21.39
N LYS A 61 37.93 10.99 21.22
CA LYS A 61 36.73 10.37 20.63
C LYS A 61 35.60 10.31 21.66
N ILE A 62 34.40 10.72 21.26
CA ILE A 62 33.21 10.52 22.08
C ILE A 62 32.83 9.03 22.06
N SER A 63 32.81 8.41 23.24
CA SER A 63 32.26 7.07 23.46
C SER A 63 30.79 7.13 23.88
N GLY A 64 30.01 6.07 23.64
CA GLY A 64 28.58 6.03 23.96
C GLY A 64 28.29 6.24 25.46
N ARG A 65 29.23 5.83 26.34
CA ARG A 65 29.15 6.07 27.78
C ARG A 65 29.28 7.55 28.14
N VAL A 66 30.16 8.27 27.46
CA VAL A 66 30.36 9.71 27.65
C VAL A 66 29.17 10.49 27.10
N PHE A 67 28.67 10.10 25.93
CA PHE A 67 27.48 10.71 25.33
C PHE A 67 26.27 10.63 26.27
N LYS A 68 25.91 9.43 26.75
CA LYS A 68 24.74 9.23 27.62
C LYS A 68 24.86 9.91 28.98
N LYS A 69 26.04 9.92 29.60
CA LYS A 69 26.22 10.47 30.96
C LYS A 69 26.51 11.97 31.02
N LYS A 70 27.22 12.52 30.03
CA LYS A 70 27.77 13.89 30.12
C LYS A 70 27.23 14.85 29.07
N LEU A 71 26.84 14.35 27.90
CA LEU A 71 26.50 15.22 26.76
C LEU A 71 25.01 15.27 26.49
N LEU A 72 24.29 14.14 26.57
CA LEU A 72 22.89 14.07 26.16
C LEU A 72 21.98 15.07 26.90
N LEU A 73 22.03 15.08 28.24
CA LEU A 73 21.21 16.00 29.04
C LEU A 73 21.58 17.47 28.76
N ALA A 74 22.87 17.77 28.69
CA ALA A 74 23.36 19.13 28.46
C ALA A 74 23.08 19.65 27.04
N ILE A 75 23.01 18.76 26.03
CA ILE A 75 22.54 19.09 24.67
C ILE A 75 21.04 19.40 24.68
N ILE A 76 20.24 18.62 25.41
CA ILE A 76 18.79 18.82 25.49
C ILE A 76 18.46 20.16 26.19
N GLU A 77 19.25 20.52 27.19
CA GLU A 77 19.12 21.79 27.94
C GLU A 77 19.81 22.98 27.24
N ASP A 78 20.36 22.78 26.04
CA ASP A 78 21.03 23.81 25.25
C ASP A 78 22.19 24.51 25.99
N ARG A 79 22.97 23.74 26.77
CA ARG A 79 24.04 24.25 27.64
C ARG A 79 25.45 24.04 27.10
N LEU A 80 25.61 23.43 25.93
CA LEU A 80 26.92 23.09 25.36
C LEU A 80 27.19 23.84 24.08
N LYS A 81 28.41 24.36 23.97
CA LYS A 81 28.92 24.97 22.75
C LYS A 81 29.72 23.96 21.93
N PHE A 82 29.36 23.79 20.67
CA PHE A 82 30.02 22.89 19.73
C PHE A 82 30.76 23.68 18.63
N GLU A 83 31.45 22.96 17.76
CA GLU A 83 31.92 23.53 16.50
C GLU A 83 30.73 23.86 15.59
N ARG A 84 30.81 24.97 14.85
CA ARG A 84 29.72 25.53 14.02
C ARG A 84 29.04 24.52 13.09
N SER A 85 29.79 23.58 12.51
CA SER A 85 29.23 22.53 11.64
C SER A 85 28.34 21.53 12.39
N GLN A 86 28.69 21.22 13.64
CA GLN A 86 27.97 20.28 14.49
C GLN A 86 26.80 20.95 15.20
N GLU A 87 26.99 22.20 15.62
CA GLU A 87 25.95 23.04 16.22
C GLU A 87 24.74 23.16 15.29
N ASN A 88 24.95 23.51 14.01
CA ASN A 88 23.88 23.59 13.01
C ASN A 88 23.12 22.26 12.83
N LYS A 89 23.83 21.12 12.88
CA LYS A 89 23.22 19.78 12.73
C LYS A 89 22.43 19.39 13.98
N ILE A 90 22.97 19.67 15.17
CA ILE A 90 22.29 19.45 16.45
C ILE A 90 21.02 20.29 16.51
N GLU A 91 21.11 21.57 16.14
CA GLU A 91 19.97 22.49 16.11
C GLU A 91 18.88 22.00 15.16
N THR A 92 19.25 21.53 13.96
CA THR A 92 18.30 20.95 12.99
C THR A 92 17.57 19.72 13.56
N ILE A 93 18.31 18.81 14.20
CA ILE A 93 17.73 17.60 14.84
C ILE A 93 16.78 18.01 15.97
N MET A 94 17.20 18.97 16.81
CA MET A 94 16.40 19.44 17.93
C MET A 94 15.15 20.20 17.49
N LEU A 95 15.24 21.02 16.44
CA LEU A 95 14.09 21.72 15.85
C LEU A 95 13.09 20.72 15.28
N THR A 96 13.56 19.72 14.53
CA THR A 96 12.71 18.66 13.97
C THR A 96 12.02 17.87 15.09
N TYR A 97 12.76 17.51 16.15
CA TYR A 97 12.22 16.83 17.33
C TYR A 97 11.15 17.69 18.04
N ARG A 98 11.41 18.97 18.30
CA ARG A 98 10.45 19.89 18.95
C ARG A 98 9.18 20.02 18.12
N ASN A 99 9.30 20.18 16.81
CA ASN A 99 8.14 20.29 15.91
C ASN A 99 7.31 19.00 15.91
N ALA A 100 7.96 17.84 15.79
CA ALA A 100 7.30 16.55 15.85
C ALA A 100 6.63 16.30 17.22
N LEU A 101 7.28 16.68 18.32
CA LEU A 101 6.74 16.56 19.67
C LEU A 101 5.49 17.43 19.84
N ASN A 102 5.55 18.70 19.43
CA ASN A 102 4.42 19.62 19.52
C ASN A 102 3.24 19.14 18.66
N ALA A 103 3.49 18.67 17.44
CA ALA A 103 2.45 18.13 16.57
C ALA A 103 1.76 16.90 17.20
N LEU A 104 2.55 15.99 17.78
CA LEU A 104 2.04 14.78 18.44
C LEU A 104 1.21 15.12 19.68
N LEU A 105 1.69 16.05 20.51
CA LEU A 105 0.94 16.53 21.68
C LEU A 105 -0.37 17.20 21.28
N ALA A 106 -0.33 18.10 20.29
CA ALA A 106 -1.51 18.80 19.79
C ALA A 106 -2.54 17.84 19.18
N GLN A 107 -2.09 16.81 18.45
CA GLN A 107 -2.98 15.80 17.87
C GLN A 107 -3.66 14.95 18.95
N ALA A 108 -2.93 14.54 19.98
CA ALA A 108 -3.50 13.78 21.09
C ALA A 108 -4.50 14.63 21.89
N GLU A 109 -4.16 15.88 22.18
CA GLU A 109 -5.04 16.83 22.87
C GLU A 109 -6.32 17.08 22.07
N LYS A 110 -6.21 17.31 20.75
CA LYS A 110 -7.38 17.46 19.87
C LYS A 110 -8.30 16.22 19.87
N ARG A 111 -7.74 15.02 19.92
CA ARG A 111 -8.51 13.76 20.01
C ARG A 111 -9.22 13.65 21.37
N ILE A 112 -8.55 13.99 22.46
CA ILE A 112 -9.13 13.99 23.81
C ILE A 112 -10.25 15.04 23.90
N ASP A 113 -10.04 16.23 23.37
CA ASP A 113 -11.03 17.30 23.38
C ASP A 113 -12.26 16.96 22.53
N ALA A 114 -12.09 16.26 21.42
CA ALA A 114 -13.21 15.77 20.62
C ALA A 114 -14.09 14.80 21.43
N ILE A 115 -13.48 13.88 22.19
CA ILE A 115 -14.21 12.95 23.06
C ILE A 115 -14.92 13.70 24.20
N ARG A 116 -14.25 14.71 24.80
CA ARG A 116 -14.84 15.52 25.89
C ARG A 116 -16.01 16.38 25.45
N LYS A 117 -15.93 16.97 24.25
CA LYS A 117 -17.01 17.79 23.67
C LYS A 117 -18.23 16.95 23.28
N GLY A 118 -18.02 15.66 23.01
CA GLY A 118 -19.06 14.75 22.55
C GLY A 118 -19.39 14.96 21.07
N ASP A 119 -20.31 14.13 20.56
CA ASP A 119 -20.75 14.20 19.17
C ASP A 119 -21.75 15.34 18.97
N GLU A 120 -21.59 16.10 17.89
CA GLU A 120 -22.59 17.07 17.46
C GLU A 120 -23.82 16.34 16.92
N LEU A 121 -24.96 16.50 17.60
CA LEU A 121 -26.25 15.96 17.21
C LEU A 121 -27.11 17.05 16.56
N ALA A 122 -27.94 16.66 15.59
CA ALA A 122 -28.91 17.58 15.00
C ALA A 122 -29.93 18.08 16.04
N PRO A 123 -30.49 19.30 15.89
CA PRO A 123 -31.47 19.84 16.84
C PRO A 123 -32.64 18.87 17.05
N GLY A 124 -32.97 18.58 18.32
CA GLY A 124 -34.03 17.64 18.70
C GLY A 124 -33.60 16.18 18.82
N VAL A 125 -32.37 15.81 18.48
CA VAL A 125 -31.85 14.43 18.64
C VAL A 125 -31.12 14.30 19.98
N ILE A 126 -31.61 13.39 20.84
CA ILE A 126 -31.03 13.13 22.16
C ILE A 126 -29.89 12.10 22.08
N LYS A 127 -30.03 11.09 21.21
CA LYS A 127 -29.04 10.01 21.04
C LYS A 127 -29.08 9.46 19.62
N MET A 128 -27.89 9.17 19.06
CA MET A 128 -27.74 8.51 17.76
C MET A 128 -27.05 7.16 17.94
N VAL A 129 -27.57 6.12 17.29
CA VAL A 129 -26.96 4.78 17.27
C VAL A 129 -26.66 4.41 15.83
N LYS A 130 -25.38 4.18 15.50
CA LYS A 130 -24.94 3.73 14.17
C LYS A 130 -24.64 2.24 14.23
N VAL A 131 -25.33 1.45 13.40
CA VAL A 131 -25.08 0.02 13.25
C VAL A 131 -24.48 -0.24 11.88
N TYR A 132 -23.26 -0.79 11.86
CA TYR A 132 -22.57 -1.16 10.62
C TYR A 132 -22.83 -2.64 10.34
N VAL A 133 -23.44 -2.94 9.19
CA VAL A 133 -23.68 -4.32 8.73
C VAL A 133 -22.89 -4.54 7.46
N ALA A 134 -22.00 -5.54 7.48
CA ALA A 134 -21.25 -5.98 6.30
C ALA A 134 -21.80 -7.31 5.80
N ARG A 135 -21.92 -7.46 4.49
CA ARG A 135 -22.33 -8.71 3.83
C ARG A 135 -21.42 -8.98 2.64
N LYS A 136 -20.89 -10.20 2.54
CA LYS A 136 -20.25 -10.69 1.31
C LYS A 136 -21.34 -11.03 0.29
N ARG A 137 -21.31 -10.38 -0.87
CA ARG A 137 -22.19 -10.69 -2.01
C ARG A 137 -21.41 -11.57 -3.00
N ARG A 138 -22.05 -12.64 -3.49
CA ARG A 138 -21.51 -13.50 -4.56
C ARG A 138 -22.08 -13.03 -5.90
N LEU A 139 -21.39 -13.36 -6.99
CA LEU A 139 -21.87 -13.14 -8.35
C LEU A 139 -23.20 -13.87 -8.55
N ALA A 140 -24.16 -13.21 -9.17
CA ALA A 140 -25.48 -13.74 -9.46
C ALA A 140 -25.91 -13.45 -10.90
N VAL A 141 -26.86 -14.24 -11.40
CA VAL A 141 -27.53 -13.97 -12.66
C VAL A 141 -28.20 -12.59 -12.58
N GLY A 142 -28.00 -11.78 -13.61
CA GLY A 142 -28.46 -10.38 -13.63
C GLY A 142 -27.39 -9.37 -13.19
N ASP A 143 -26.25 -9.81 -12.64
CA ASP A 143 -25.14 -8.90 -12.34
C ASP A 143 -24.52 -8.35 -13.63
N LYS A 144 -24.15 -7.07 -13.60
CA LYS A 144 -23.53 -6.39 -14.74
C LYS A 144 -22.02 -6.54 -14.68
N MET A 145 -21.43 -7.00 -15.78
CA MET A 145 -19.99 -7.16 -15.96
C MET A 145 -19.50 -6.26 -17.11
N SER A 146 -18.24 -5.84 -17.04
CA SER A 146 -17.60 -5.06 -18.10
C SER A 146 -16.14 -5.47 -18.23
N GLY A 147 -15.66 -5.63 -19.46
CA GLY A 147 -14.23 -5.78 -19.75
C GLY A 147 -13.54 -4.43 -19.96
N ARG A 148 -12.22 -4.49 -20.16
CA ARG A 148 -11.33 -3.33 -20.33
C ARG A 148 -11.51 -2.62 -21.68
N HIS A 149 -11.98 -3.33 -22.69
CA HIS A 149 -12.24 -2.80 -24.03
C HIS A 149 -13.66 -2.23 -24.19
N GLY A 150 -14.34 -1.91 -23.08
CA GLY A 150 -15.68 -1.29 -23.11
C GLY A 150 -16.83 -2.25 -23.47
N ASN A 151 -16.56 -3.55 -23.56
CA ASN A 151 -17.58 -4.59 -23.67
C ASN A 151 -18.35 -4.69 -22.35
N LYS A 152 -19.63 -4.34 -22.37
CA LYS A 152 -20.54 -4.44 -21.21
C LYS A 152 -21.56 -5.55 -21.46
N GLY A 153 -21.86 -6.32 -20.43
CA GLY A 153 -22.82 -7.40 -20.46
C GLY A 153 -23.48 -7.63 -19.12
N VAL A 154 -24.51 -8.47 -19.11
CA VAL A 154 -25.18 -8.95 -17.91
C VAL A 154 -24.98 -10.46 -17.85
N VAL A 155 -24.71 -11.02 -16.67
CA VAL A 155 -24.58 -12.47 -16.48
C VAL A 155 -25.93 -13.12 -16.79
N ALA A 156 -26.00 -13.84 -17.91
CA ALA A 156 -27.24 -14.46 -18.39
C ALA A 156 -27.52 -15.79 -17.68
N LYS A 157 -26.50 -16.61 -17.46
CA LYS A 157 -26.60 -17.92 -16.84
C LYS A 157 -25.27 -18.29 -16.18
N ILE A 158 -25.33 -19.02 -15.06
CA ILE A 158 -24.18 -19.66 -14.42
C ILE A 158 -24.36 -21.16 -14.68
N LEU A 159 -23.40 -21.78 -15.38
CA LEU A 159 -23.42 -23.19 -15.70
C LEU A 159 -22.51 -23.98 -14.74
N PRO A 160 -22.82 -25.26 -14.48
CA PRO A 160 -21.86 -26.21 -13.92
C PRO A 160 -20.63 -26.36 -14.83
N GLU A 161 -19.50 -26.78 -14.26
CA GLU A 161 -18.22 -26.91 -14.97
C GLU A 161 -18.27 -28.00 -16.06
N GLU A 162 -18.97 -29.10 -15.78
CA GLU A 162 -19.18 -30.22 -16.70
C GLU A 162 -19.96 -29.85 -17.97
N ASP A 163 -20.70 -28.75 -17.91
CA ASP A 163 -21.57 -28.26 -18.99
C ASP A 163 -20.85 -27.25 -19.91
N MET A 164 -19.65 -26.81 -19.52
CA MET A 164 -18.87 -25.81 -20.24
C MET A 164 -18.06 -26.46 -21.37
N PRO A 165 -17.88 -25.77 -22.51
CA PRO A 165 -16.94 -26.19 -23.53
C PRO A 165 -15.53 -26.37 -22.96
N PHE A 166 -14.81 -27.38 -23.43
CA PHE A 166 -13.47 -27.70 -22.93
C PHE A 166 -12.45 -27.89 -24.06
N MET A 167 -11.19 -27.65 -23.74
CA MET A 167 -10.04 -27.82 -24.66
C MET A 167 -9.63 -29.30 -24.74
N ALA A 168 -8.75 -29.64 -25.70
CA ALA A 168 -8.27 -31.02 -25.87
C ALA A 168 -7.53 -31.60 -24.64
N ASP A 169 -7.03 -30.75 -23.74
CA ASP A 169 -6.42 -31.14 -22.47
C ASP A 169 -7.43 -31.37 -21.33
N GLY A 170 -8.73 -31.21 -21.61
CA GLY A 170 -9.83 -31.36 -20.65
C GLY A 170 -10.16 -30.08 -19.88
N THR A 171 -9.44 -28.98 -20.07
CA THR A 171 -9.68 -27.74 -19.33
C THR A 171 -10.95 -27.05 -19.82
N PRO A 172 -11.96 -26.81 -18.96
CA PRO A 172 -13.17 -26.09 -19.33
C PRO A 172 -12.92 -24.58 -19.41
N VAL A 173 -13.72 -23.88 -20.22
CA VAL A 173 -13.68 -22.41 -20.30
C VAL A 173 -14.51 -21.79 -19.17
N ASP A 174 -14.08 -20.64 -18.63
CA ASP A 174 -14.81 -19.95 -17.55
C ASP A 174 -15.93 -19.04 -18.07
N ILE A 175 -15.70 -18.36 -19.20
CA ILE A 175 -16.62 -17.34 -19.73
C ILE A 175 -16.73 -17.51 -21.25
N VAL A 176 -17.97 -17.59 -21.74
CA VAL A 176 -18.29 -17.57 -23.17
C VAL A 176 -18.80 -16.19 -23.56
N LEU A 177 -18.14 -15.55 -24.53
CA LEU A 177 -18.48 -14.23 -25.03
C LEU A 177 -19.07 -14.31 -26.45
N ASN A 178 -20.02 -13.42 -26.75
CA ASN A 178 -20.61 -13.33 -28.10
C ASN A 178 -19.63 -12.60 -29.06
N PRO A 179 -19.20 -13.24 -30.17
CA PRO A 179 -18.24 -12.64 -31.09
C PRO A 179 -18.78 -11.43 -31.86
N LEU A 180 -20.11 -11.30 -32.02
CA LEU A 180 -20.73 -10.22 -32.82
C LEU A 180 -20.46 -8.81 -32.24
N GLY A 181 -20.14 -8.72 -30.95
CA GLY A 181 -19.85 -7.46 -30.27
C GLY A 181 -18.49 -6.85 -30.64
N VAL A 182 -17.56 -7.64 -31.17
CA VAL A 182 -16.20 -7.19 -31.51
C VAL A 182 -16.15 -6.39 -32.82
N PRO A 183 -16.61 -6.93 -33.97
CA PRO A 183 -16.54 -6.21 -35.25
C PRO A 183 -17.48 -5.00 -35.27
N SER A 184 -18.66 -5.10 -34.62
CA SER A 184 -19.63 -4.00 -34.58
C SER A 184 -19.14 -2.76 -33.81
N ARG A 185 -18.24 -2.95 -32.83
CA ARG A 185 -17.66 -1.86 -32.02
C ARG A 185 -16.20 -1.56 -32.34
N MET A 186 -15.60 -2.32 -33.27
CA MET A 186 -14.17 -2.25 -33.63
C MET A 186 -13.22 -2.42 -32.42
N ASN A 187 -13.60 -3.25 -31.45
CA ASN A 187 -12.80 -3.51 -30.25
C ASN A 187 -11.74 -4.61 -30.48
N LEU A 188 -10.94 -4.51 -31.55
CA LEU A 188 -9.95 -5.54 -31.92
C LEU A 188 -8.90 -5.80 -30.83
N GLY A 189 -8.60 -4.78 -30.02
CA GLY A 189 -7.70 -4.92 -28.86
C GLY A 189 -8.12 -6.03 -27.90
N GLN A 190 -9.41 -6.35 -27.82
CA GLN A 190 -9.91 -7.46 -27.01
C GLN A 190 -9.35 -8.81 -27.46
N ILE A 191 -9.29 -9.04 -28.77
CA ILE A 191 -8.76 -10.29 -29.33
C ILE A 191 -7.24 -10.36 -29.12
N LEU A 192 -6.55 -9.23 -29.32
CA LEU A 192 -5.11 -9.14 -29.10
C LEU A 192 -4.74 -9.39 -27.63
N GLU A 193 -5.53 -8.85 -26.69
CA GLU A 193 -5.42 -9.11 -25.25
C GLU A 193 -5.64 -10.59 -24.94
N THR A 194 -6.69 -11.21 -25.49
CA THR A 194 -6.97 -12.65 -25.33
C THR A 194 -5.78 -13.52 -25.76
N HIS A 195 -5.21 -13.26 -26.94
CA HIS A 195 -4.08 -14.01 -27.48
C HIS A 195 -2.81 -13.82 -26.64
N LEU A 196 -2.47 -12.58 -26.32
CA LEU A 196 -1.30 -12.25 -25.52
C LEU A 196 -1.41 -12.80 -24.10
N GLY A 197 -2.61 -12.76 -23.52
CA GLY A 197 -2.92 -13.33 -22.22
C GLY A 197 -2.73 -14.86 -22.22
N TRP A 198 -3.09 -15.54 -23.31
CA TRP A 198 -2.88 -16.99 -23.42
C TRP A 198 -1.40 -17.37 -23.45
N ALA A 199 -0.59 -16.66 -24.25
CA ALA A 199 0.85 -16.86 -24.27
C ALA A 199 1.48 -16.57 -22.89
N ALA A 200 1.06 -15.48 -22.24
CA ALA A 200 1.58 -15.08 -20.92
C ALA A 200 1.25 -16.10 -19.82
N GLU A 201 0.03 -16.63 -19.80
CA GLU A 201 -0.37 -17.66 -18.84
C GLU A 201 0.40 -18.96 -19.06
N LYS A 202 0.51 -19.42 -20.30
CA LYS A 202 1.24 -20.66 -20.63
C LYS A 202 2.74 -20.54 -20.30
N GLY A 203 3.34 -19.38 -20.56
CA GLY A 203 4.74 -19.11 -20.28
C GLY A 203 5.04 -18.67 -18.84
N GLY A 204 4.02 -18.45 -18.00
CA GLY A 204 4.18 -18.08 -16.59
C GLY A 204 4.81 -16.69 -16.37
N TYR A 205 4.61 -15.75 -17.30
CA TYR A 205 5.15 -14.39 -17.21
C TYR A 205 4.05 -13.33 -17.25
N ARG A 206 4.41 -12.10 -16.87
CA ARG A 206 3.49 -10.94 -16.92
C ARG A 206 3.91 -10.01 -18.03
N VAL A 207 2.93 -9.48 -18.75
CA VAL A 207 3.15 -8.53 -19.83
C VAL A 207 2.74 -7.13 -19.41
N MET A 208 3.58 -6.15 -19.77
CA MET A 208 3.27 -4.72 -19.67
C MET A 208 3.26 -4.14 -21.08
N SER A 209 2.12 -3.63 -21.51
CA SER A 209 1.99 -2.97 -22.83
C SER A 209 1.68 -1.49 -22.64
N PRO A 210 2.54 -0.57 -23.12
CA PRO A 210 2.25 0.86 -23.13
C PRO A 210 0.99 1.19 -23.92
N VAL A 211 0.29 2.26 -23.52
CA VAL A 211 -1.00 2.65 -24.12
C VAL A 211 -0.89 3.04 -25.60
N PHE A 212 0.23 3.66 -26.00
CA PHE A 212 0.43 4.19 -27.36
C PHE A 212 1.47 3.44 -28.19
N ASP A 213 2.30 2.60 -27.56
CA ASP A 213 3.34 1.80 -28.21
C ASP A 213 3.18 0.34 -27.75
N GLY A 214 2.08 -0.25 -28.21
CA GLY A 214 1.64 -1.57 -27.78
C GLY A 214 2.44 -2.72 -28.40
N VAL A 215 2.15 -3.94 -27.94
CA VAL A 215 2.76 -5.14 -28.52
C VAL A 215 2.23 -5.34 -29.95
N LEU A 216 3.13 -5.49 -30.91
CA LEU A 216 2.77 -5.74 -32.31
C LEU A 216 2.15 -7.13 -32.46
N GLU A 217 1.19 -7.29 -33.38
CA GLU A 217 0.56 -8.58 -33.69
C GLU A 217 1.60 -9.66 -34.03
N LYS A 218 2.65 -9.29 -34.77
CA LYS A 218 3.75 -10.20 -35.11
C LYS A 218 4.42 -10.77 -33.87
N THR A 219 4.69 -9.91 -32.88
CA THR A 219 5.28 -10.33 -31.60
C THR A 219 4.33 -11.23 -30.81
N ILE A 220 3.02 -10.95 -30.83
CA ILE A 220 2.03 -11.85 -30.19
C ILE A 220 2.06 -13.25 -30.83
N LYS A 221 2.15 -13.32 -32.17
CA LYS A 221 2.28 -14.59 -32.90
C LYS A 221 3.57 -15.34 -32.56
N GLU A 222 4.70 -14.64 -32.50
CA GLU A 222 5.99 -15.19 -32.08
C GLU A 222 5.89 -15.76 -30.64
N LEU A 223 5.27 -15.01 -29.72
CA LEU A 223 5.06 -15.47 -28.33
C LEU A 223 4.12 -16.68 -28.22
N LEU A 224 3.07 -16.77 -29.05
CA LEU A 224 2.21 -17.95 -29.09
C LEU A 224 2.99 -19.18 -29.58
N GLU A 225 3.77 -19.02 -30.65
CA GLU A 225 4.61 -20.08 -31.22
C GLU A 225 5.67 -20.56 -30.22
N GLU A 226 6.31 -19.65 -29.49
CA GLU A 226 7.27 -19.97 -28.42
C GLU A 226 6.68 -20.82 -27.28
N GLN A 227 5.36 -20.77 -27.07
CA GLN A 227 4.65 -21.51 -26.03
C GLN A 227 3.90 -22.75 -26.57
N ASP A 228 4.23 -23.20 -27.79
CA ASP A 228 3.56 -24.31 -28.48
C ASP A 228 2.03 -24.10 -28.63
N LEU A 229 1.60 -22.84 -28.77
CA LEU A 229 0.20 -22.47 -28.98
C LEU A 229 -0.10 -22.18 -30.47
N PRO A 230 -1.36 -22.36 -30.92
CA PRO A 230 -1.75 -22.02 -32.29
C PRO A 230 -1.50 -20.54 -32.61
N ILE A 231 -0.75 -20.27 -33.69
CA ILE A 231 -0.36 -18.90 -34.11
C ILE A 231 -1.58 -18.00 -34.38
N ILE A 232 -2.71 -18.59 -34.79
CA ILE A 232 -3.96 -17.88 -35.09
C ILE A 232 -4.75 -17.57 -33.80
N GLY A 233 -4.35 -18.12 -32.65
CA GLY A 233 -5.04 -17.97 -31.37
C GLY A 233 -6.39 -18.70 -31.32
N LYS A 234 -6.58 -19.69 -32.19
CA LYS A 234 -7.77 -20.53 -32.26
C LYS A 234 -7.42 -21.99 -31.96
N THR A 235 -8.35 -22.70 -31.34
CA THR A 235 -8.20 -24.14 -31.06
C THR A 235 -9.54 -24.85 -31.17
N ALA A 236 -9.49 -26.17 -31.31
CA ALA A 236 -10.66 -27.02 -31.23
C ALA A 236 -11.21 -27.04 -29.79
N LEU A 237 -12.52 -26.84 -29.67
CA LEU A 237 -13.26 -27.04 -28.44
C LEU A 237 -14.22 -28.22 -28.59
N TYR A 238 -14.54 -28.84 -27.46
CA TYR A 238 -15.52 -29.91 -27.35
C TYR A 238 -16.71 -29.42 -26.54
N ASP A 239 -17.93 -29.80 -26.93
CA ASP A 239 -19.14 -29.50 -26.17
C ASP A 239 -19.17 -30.33 -24.88
N GLY A 240 -19.24 -29.67 -23.72
CA GLY A 240 -19.31 -30.34 -22.41
C GLY A 240 -20.52 -31.26 -22.26
N ARG A 241 -21.60 -31.03 -23.01
CA ARG A 241 -22.84 -31.82 -22.90
C ARG A 241 -22.86 -33.07 -23.76
N THR A 242 -22.28 -33.01 -24.95
CA THR A 242 -22.32 -34.11 -25.92
C THR A 242 -20.97 -34.80 -26.08
N GLY A 243 -19.87 -34.11 -25.76
CA GLY A 243 -18.50 -34.54 -26.04
C GLY A 243 -18.08 -34.38 -27.50
N GLU A 244 -18.95 -33.85 -28.36
CA GLU A 244 -18.66 -33.65 -29.78
C GLU A 244 -17.77 -32.41 -29.99
N ILE A 245 -16.91 -32.47 -30.99
CA ILE A 245 -16.08 -31.34 -31.41
C ILE A 245 -16.94 -30.29 -32.14
N PHE A 246 -16.69 -29.01 -31.92
CA PHE A 246 -17.32 -27.95 -32.73
C PHE A 246 -16.81 -27.95 -34.17
N ASP A 247 -17.66 -27.54 -35.12
CA ASP A 247 -17.34 -27.51 -36.55
C ASP A 247 -16.18 -26.57 -36.90
N GLU A 248 -16.04 -25.46 -36.15
CA GLU A 248 -15.07 -24.39 -36.40
C GLU A 248 -14.17 -24.19 -35.17
N GLU A 249 -12.90 -23.88 -35.41
CA GLU A 249 -11.99 -23.53 -34.33
C GLU A 249 -12.36 -22.20 -33.67
N VAL A 250 -12.30 -22.17 -32.35
CA VAL A 250 -12.75 -21.06 -31.52
C VAL A 250 -11.56 -20.31 -30.95
N THR A 251 -11.65 -18.99 -30.88
CA THR A 251 -10.65 -18.17 -30.18
C THR A 251 -10.76 -18.39 -28.67
N VAL A 252 -9.68 -18.87 -28.06
CA VAL A 252 -9.56 -19.10 -26.61
C VAL A 252 -8.41 -18.26 -26.07
N GLY A 253 -8.43 -17.93 -24.79
CA GLY A 253 -7.34 -17.23 -24.12
C GLY A 253 -7.79 -16.50 -22.87
N TYR A 254 -6.95 -15.61 -22.37
CA TYR A 254 -7.15 -14.93 -21.09
C TYR A 254 -7.37 -13.43 -21.29
N ILE A 255 -8.41 -12.90 -20.65
CA ILE A 255 -8.85 -11.50 -20.75
C ILE A 255 -8.96 -10.85 -19.37
#